data_AF-A0A9E3B064-F1
#
_entry.id   AF-A0A9E3B064-F1
#
_cell.length_a   1.000
_cell.length_b   1.000
_cell.length_c   1.000
_cell.angle_alpha   90.00
_cell.angle_beta   90.00
_cell.angle_gamma   90.00
#
_symmetry.space_group_name_H-M   'P 1'
#
loop_
_entity.id
_entity.type
_entity.pdbx_description
1 polymer ?
#
loop_
_entity_poly.entity_id
_entity_poly.type
_entity_poly.pdbx_seq_one_letter_code
_entity_poly.pdbx_strand_id
1 'polypeptide(L)'
;ISFSGELAYELGVPCRYGDALIRALTQRGETLGVAPYGLEALNVMRVEKGHAAGAELNGQTTAQDLGFSRMMAMGKDFIGRALSQRPALLETDREVLVGVKPLDPSARLTAGAHFVPLDAPVNPANDEGHVTSVAFSPSLNLSIGLGLLKRGRERMGEGLRAVDALRGTDIRIEVCPTCFLDPEGARLRG
;
A
#
# COMPACT_ATOMS: atom_id res chain seq x y z
N ILE A 1 -4.94 13.48 -12.56
CA ILE A 1 -3.98 12.62 -11.82
C ILE A 1 -4.79 12.02 -10.67
N SER A 2 -4.57 10.76 -10.32
CA SER A 2 -5.32 10.08 -9.26
C SER A 2 -4.38 9.28 -8.37
N PHE A 3 -4.58 9.40 -7.06
CA PHE A 3 -3.92 8.55 -6.07
C PHE A 3 -4.91 7.61 -5.34
N SER A 4 -6.20 7.70 -5.69
CA SER A 4 -7.28 6.83 -5.18
C SER A 4 -7.70 5.74 -6.16
N GLY A 5 -7.27 5.82 -7.43
CA GLY A 5 -7.72 4.91 -8.49
C GLY A 5 -9.07 5.28 -9.12
N GLU A 6 -9.75 6.29 -8.59
CA GLU A 6 -10.96 6.88 -9.17
C GLU A 6 -10.61 7.93 -10.23
N LEU A 7 -11.59 8.27 -11.08
CA LEU A 7 -11.51 9.45 -11.94
C LEU A 7 -11.25 10.71 -11.09
N ALA A 8 -10.14 11.39 -11.38
CA ALA A 8 -9.73 12.54 -10.59
C ALA A 8 -8.99 13.61 -11.42
N TYR A 9 -9.21 14.85 -11.02
CA TYR A 9 -8.60 16.04 -11.59
C TYR A 9 -7.85 16.81 -10.50
N GLU A 10 -6.61 17.20 -10.79
CA GLU A 10 -5.84 18.10 -9.93
C GLU A 10 -5.85 19.50 -10.55
N LEU A 11 -6.24 20.51 -9.78
CA LEU A 11 -6.40 21.89 -10.25
C LEU A 11 -5.33 22.78 -9.62
N GLY A 12 -4.27 23.08 -10.38
CA GLY A 12 -3.25 24.04 -9.99
C GLY A 12 -3.69 25.48 -10.26
N VAL A 13 -3.85 26.29 -9.20
CA VAL A 13 -4.18 27.73 -9.29
C VAL A 13 -3.21 28.56 -8.45
N PRO A 14 -3.00 29.87 -8.74
CA PRO A 14 -2.25 30.75 -7.84
C PRO A 14 -2.82 30.69 -6.42
N CYS A 15 -1.97 30.60 -5.41
CA CYS A 15 -2.35 30.34 -4.02
C CYS A 15 -3.49 31.25 -3.50
N ARG A 16 -3.49 32.54 -3.88
CA ARG A 16 -4.55 33.50 -3.53
C ARG A 16 -5.97 33.11 -3.96
N TYR A 17 -6.13 32.18 -4.91
CA TYR A 17 -7.42 31.70 -5.39
C TYR A 17 -7.84 30.36 -4.78
N GLY A 18 -7.04 29.75 -3.90
CA GLY A 18 -7.33 28.42 -3.34
C GLY A 18 -8.67 28.34 -2.60
N ASP A 19 -8.93 29.28 -1.68
CA ASP A 19 -10.21 29.35 -0.95
C ASP A 19 -11.41 29.55 -1.89
N ALA A 20 -11.30 30.49 -2.84
CA ALA A 20 -12.35 30.76 -3.81
C ALA A 20 -12.68 29.53 -4.67
N LEU A 21 -11.67 28.78 -5.09
CA LEU A 21 -11.85 27.54 -5.85
C LEU A 21 -12.57 26.47 -5.04
N ILE A 22 -12.14 26.20 -3.80
CA ILE A 22 -12.76 25.17 -2.95
C ILE A 22 -14.23 25.48 -2.68
N ARG A 23 -14.56 26.75 -2.38
CA ARG A 23 -15.96 27.17 -2.18
C ARG A 23 -16.80 26.97 -3.45
N ALA A 24 -16.26 27.36 -4.61
CA ALA A 24 -16.96 27.20 -5.89
C ALA A 24 -17.20 25.72 -6.25
N LEU A 25 -16.23 24.85 -6.00
CA LEU A 25 -16.37 23.40 -6.22
C LEU A 25 -17.39 22.78 -5.27
N THR A 26 -17.33 23.14 -3.99
CA THR A 26 -18.27 22.63 -2.97
C THR A 26 -19.69 23.00 -3.34
N GLN A 27 -19.96 24.27 -3.63
CA GLN A 27 -21.29 24.74 -4.01
C GLN A 27 -21.82 24.05 -5.28
N ARG A 28 -20.98 23.89 -6.32
CA ARG A 28 -21.40 23.25 -7.57
C ARG A 28 -21.58 21.74 -7.46
N GLY A 29 -20.89 21.11 -6.51
CA GLY A 29 -20.93 19.67 -6.29
C GLY A 29 -22.00 19.21 -5.29
N GLU A 30 -22.76 20.12 -4.68
CA GLU A 30 -23.78 19.77 -3.66
C GLU A 30 -24.77 18.72 -4.17
N THR A 31 -25.27 18.88 -5.40
CA THR A 31 -26.22 17.93 -6.01
C THR A 31 -25.59 16.58 -6.36
N LEU A 32 -24.26 16.49 -6.40
CA LEU A 32 -23.50 15.27 -6.62
C LEU A 32 -23.06 14.61 -5.31
N GLY A 33 -23.40 15.19 -4.15
CA GLY A 33 -22.96 14.71 -2.85
C GLY A 33 -21.46 14.92 -2.60
N VAL A 34 -20.88 16.00 -3.13
CA VAL A 34 -19.45 16.33 -2.92
C VAL A 34 -19.14 16.39 -1.43
N ALA A 35 -18.05 15.72 -1.02
CA ALA A 35 -17.58 15.72 0.35
C ALA A 35 -16.09 16.08 0.39
N PRO A 36 -15.67 17.09 1.20
CA PRO A 36 -14.26 17.31 1.44
C PRO A 36 -13.71 16.11 2.23
N TYR A 37 -12.52 15.66 1.85
CA TYR A 37 -11.82 14.59 2.56
C TYR A 37 -10.36 14.97 2.78
N GLY A 38 -9.79 14.43 3.86
CA GLY A 38 -8.41 14.69 4.27
C GLY A 38 -7.47 13.51 4.02
N LEU A 39 -6.32 13.55 4.69
CA LEU A 39 -5.25 12.56 4.53
C LEU A 39 -5.68 11.14 4.89
N GLU A 40 -6.52 10.94 5.93
CA GLU A 40 -6.93 9.60 6.35
C GLU A 40 -7.79 8.88 5.30
N ALA A 41 -8.75 9.59 4.70
CA ALA A 41 -9.55 9.04 3.61
C ALA A 41 -8.68 8.77 2.36
N LEU A 42 -7.73 9.66 2.05
CA LEU A 42 -6.75 9.41 0.98
C LEU A 42 -5.89 8.19 1.28
N ASN A 43 -5.49 8.01 2.54
CA ASN A 43 -4.70 6.86 2.99
C ASN A 43 -5.49 5.55 2.83
N VAL A 44 -6.79 5.54 3.09
CA VAL A 44 -7.63 4.37 2.80
C VAL A 44 -7.61 4.06 1.31
N MET A 45 -7.97 5.04 0.46
CA MET A 45 -8.10 4.82 -0.98
C MET A 45 -6.77 4.40 -1.64
N ARG A 46 -5.64 4.98 -1.21
CA ARG A 46 -4.33 4.59 -1.75
C ARG A 46 -3.93 3.17 -1.32
N VAL A 47 -4.29 2.73 -0.11
CA VAL A 47 -4.05 1.36 0.35
C VAL A 47 -4.94 0.39 -0.44
N GLU A 48 -6.20 0.73 -0.69
CA GLU A 48 -7.10 -0.06 -1.55
C GLU A 48 -6.51 -0.30 -2.95
N LYS A 49 -5.77 0.68 -3.50
CA LYS A 49 -5.07 0.56 -4.79
C LYS A 49 -3.65 -0.02 -4.72
N GLY A 50 -3.15 -0.30 -3.52
CA GLY A 50 -1.78 -0.80 -3.36
C GLY A 50 -0.69 0.22 -3.65
N HIS A 51 -1.00 1.51 -3.58
CA HIS A 51 -0.01 2.56 -3.82
C HIS A 51 0.94 2.70 -2.62
N ALA A 52 2.24 2.55 -2.90
CA ALA A 52 3.31 2.82 -1.96
C ALA A 52 3.34 4.32 -1.58
N ALA A 53 3.53 4.61 -0.30
CA ALA A 53 3.72 5.95 0.25
C ALA A 53 4.88 5.93 1.26
N GLY A 54 4.93 6.91 2.17
CA GLY A 54 6.07 7.12 3.07
C GLY A 54 6.55 5.88 3.83
N ALA A 55 5.65 5.02 4.31
CA ALA A 55 6.01 3.80 5.05
C ALA A 55 6.71 2.76 4.18
N GLU A 56 6.33 2.66 2.90
CA GLU A 56 6.95 1.77 1.92
C GLU A 56 8.20 2.41 1.29
N LEU A 57 8.25 3.73 1.17
CA LEU A 57 9.34 4.51 0.59
C LEU A 57 10.35 4.94 1.68
N ASN A 58 10.93 3.96 2.36
CA ASN A 58 11.70 4.16 3.60
C ASN A 58 13.23 4.26 3.42
N GLY A 59 13.71 4.36 2.18
CA GLY A 59 15.14 4.41 1.84
C GLY A 59 15.87 3.07 1.82
N GLN A 60 15.20 1.97 2.20
CA GLN A 60 15.75 0.61 2.16
C GLN A 60 15.14 -0.24 1.02
N THR A 61 13.98 0.18 0.51
CA THR A 61 13.29 -0.45 -0.62
C THR A 61 13.80 0.06 -1.96
N THR A 62 13.91 -0.83 -2.92
CA THR A 62 14.16 -0.49 -4.33
C THR A 62 12.86 -0.36 -5.13
N ALA A 63 12.94 0.21 -6.33
CA ALA A 63 11.81 0.20 -7.27
C ALA A 63 11.35 -1.24 -7.60
N GLN A 64 12.25 -2.23 -7.55
CA GLN A 64 11.89 -3.62 -7.78
C GLN A 64 11.12 -4.19 -6.58
N ASP A 65 11.58 -3.92 -5.36
CA ASP A 65 10.92 -4.36 -4.12
C ASP A 65 9.47 -3.87 -4.07
N LEU A 66 9.22 -2.64 -4.56
CA LEU A 66 7.90 -2.01 -4.59
C LEU A 66 7.04 -2.35 -5.82
N GLY A 67 7.49 -3.24 -6.70
CA GLY A 67 6.74 -3.65 -7.90
C GLY A 67 6.79 -2.65 -9.06
N PHE A 68 7.66 -1.65 -9.02
CA PHE A 68 7.85 -0.64 -10.06
C PHE A 68 8.91 -1.02 -11.11
N SER A 69 9.31 -2.28 -11.21
CA SER A 69 10.33 -2.74 -12.18
C SER A 69 10.03 -2.33 -13.62
N ARG A 70 8.75 -2.28 -14.02
CA ARG A 70 8.33 -1.85 -15.37
C ARG A 70 8.56 -0.36 -15.65
N MET A 71 8.69 0.45 -14.60
CA MET A 71 8.97 1.90 -14.70
C MET A 71 10.47 2.18 -14.82
N MET A 72 11.33 1.16 -14.63
CA MET A 72 12.77 1.29 -14.77
C MET A 72 13.16 1.12 -16.25
N ALA A 73 13.61 2.21 -16.88
CA ALA A 73 14.05 2.19 -18.28
C ALA A 73 15.43 1.52 -18.44
N MET A 74 15.52 0.19 -18.25
CA MET A 74 16.78 -0.56 -18.16
C MET A 74 17.70 -0.44 -19.39
N GLY A 75 17.13 -0.11 -20.56
CA GLY A 75 17.86 0.15 -21.80
C GLY A 75 18.47 1.55 -21.93
N LYS A 76 18.22 2.46 -20.98
CA LYS A 76 18.77 3.82 -20.93
C LYS A 76 19.51 4.01 -19.62
N ASP A 77 20.44 4.96 -19.56
CA ASP A 77 21.07 5.31 -18.30
C ASP A 77 20.17 6.21 -17.43
N PHE A 78 20.23 6.03 -16.12
CA PHE A 78 19.52 6.84 -15.12
C PHE A 78 20.20 6.73 -13.75
N ILE A 79 19.99 7.74 -12.89
CA ILE A 79 20.55 7.76 -11.54
C ILE A 79 20.02 6.54 -10.76
N GLY A 80 20.93 5.69 -10.29
CA GLY A 80 20.62 4.47 -9.56
C GLY A 80 20.60 3.19 -10.40
N ARG A 81 20.68 3.27 -11.74
CA ARG A 81 20.68 2.09 -12.62
C ARG A 81 21.79 1.10 -12.26
N ALA A 82 23.04 1.55 -12.25
CA ALA A 82 24.18 0.69 -11.93
C ALA A 82 24.07 0.10 -10.50
N LEU A 83 23.60 0.90 -9.53
CA LEU A 83 23.43 0.44 -8.16
C LEU A 83 22.33 -0.62 -8.04
N SER A 84 21.23 -0.51 -8.78
CA SER A 84 20.14 -1.49 -8.80
C SER A 84 20.56 -2.89 -9.24
N GLN A 85 21.74 -3.05 -9.84
CA GLN A 85 22.30 -4.32 -10.30
C GLN A 85 23.31 -4.93 -9.33
N ARG A 86 23.50 -4.34 -8.15
CA ARG A 86 24.35 -4.93 -7.11
C ARG A 86 23.75 -6.27 -6.66
N PRO A 87 24.57 -7.32 -6.44
CA PRO A 87 24.07 -8.65 -6.08
C PRO A 87 23.04 -8.65 -4.95
N ALA A 88 23.30 -7.93 -3.86
CA ALA A 88 22.39 -7.82 -2.70
C ALA A 88 21.01 -7.18 -3.00
N LEU A 89 20.87 -6.46 -4.11
CA LEU A 89 19.60 -5.88 -4.56
C LEU A 89 18.86 -6.78 -5.57
N LEU A 90 19.47 -7.90 -5.96
CA LEU A 90 18.92 -8.91 -6.88
C LEU A 90 18.62 -10.24 -6.17
N GLU A 91 18.93 -10.35 -4.88
CA GLU A 91 18.64 -11.52 -4.06
C GLU A 91 17.13 -11.82 -4.06
N THR A 92 16.80 -13.11 -4.13
CA THR A 92 15.40 -13.57 -4.23
C THR A 92 14.66 -13.51 -2.89
N ASP A 93 15.39 -13.48 -1.78
CA ASP A 93 14.87 -13.45 -0.42
C ASP A 93 14.61 -12.04 0.14
N ARG A 94 14.84 -11.00 -0.68
CA ARG A 94 14.49 -9.62 -0.32
C ARG A 94 13.02 -9.48 0.07
N GLU A 95 12.77 -8.51 0.94
CA GLU A 95 11.42 -8.07 1.25
C GLU A 95 10.84 -7.30 0.06
N VAL A 96 9.63 -7.69 -0.34
CA VAL A 96 8.89 -7.07 -1.44
C VAL A 96 7.51 -6.65 -0.98
N LEU A 97 6.97 -5.62 -1.62
CA LEU A 97 5.65 -5.10 -1.31
C LEU A 97 4.57 -6.12 -1.67
N VAL A 98 3.75 -6.47 -0.68
CA VAL A 98 2.58 -7.35 -0.81
C VAL A 98 1.35 -6.70 -0.18
N GLY A 99 0.17 -7.16 -0.60
CA GLY A 99 -1.06 -6.91 0.12
C GLY A 99 -1.28 -7.99 1.19
N VAL A 100 -1.95 -7.63 2.27
CA VAL A 100 -2.40 -8.56 3.30
C VAL A 100 -3.81 -8.22 3.77
N LYS A 101 -4.57 -9.25 4.11
CA LYS A 101 -5.91 -9.14 4.71
C LYS A 101 -6.05 -10.19 5.82
N PRO A 102 -6.80 -9.92 6.91
CA PRO A 102 -7.04 -10.91 7.94
C PRO A 102 -7.94 -12.03 7.40
N LEU A 103 -7.73 -13.25 7.89
CA LEU A 103 -8.63 -14.38 7.61
C LEU A 103 -9.99 -14.22 8.30
N ASP A 104 -10.00 -13.58 9.47
CA ASP A 104 -11.22 -13.11 10.15
C ASP A 104 -11.50 -11.65 9.73
N PRO A 105 -12.57 -11.37 8.95
CA PRO A 105 -12.88 -10.01 8.50
C PRO A 105 -13.14 -9.01 9.62
N SER A 106 -13.47 -9.48 10.83
CA SER A 106 -13.68 -8.63 12.01
C SER A 106 -12.38 -8.19 12.68
N ALA A 107 -11.27 -8.89 12.41
CA ALA A 107 -9.98 -8.57 12.97
C ALA A 107 -9.41 -7.27 12.37
N ARG A 108 -8.69 -6.52 13.21
CA ARG A 108 -8.01 -5.28 12.82
C ARG A 108 -6.52 -5.51 12.76
N LEU A 109 -5.93 -5.14 11.63
CA LEU A 109 -4.47 -5.14 11.48
C LEU A 109 -3.87 -3.92 12.21
N THR A 110 -2.59 -4.01 12.55
CA THR A 110 -1.82 -2.88 13.06
C THR A 110 -0.59 -2.66 12.19
N ALA A 111 -0.32 -1.40 11.84
CA ALA A 111 0.93 -1.05 11.17
C ALA A 111 2.10 -1.27 12.13
N GLY A 112 3.18 -1.85 11.61
CA GLY A 112 4.34 -2.33 12.37
C GLY A 112 4.22 -3.76 12.88
N ALA A 113 3.10 -4.45 12.66
CA ALA A 113 3.00 -5.88 12.97
C ALA A 113 3.98 -6.69 12.11
N HIS A 114 4.68 -7.64 12.72
CA HIS A 114 5.65 -8.49 12.06
C HIS A 114 5.00 -9.73 11.46
N PHE A 115 5.50 -10.16 10.30
CA PHE A 115 5.08 -11.39 9.66
C PHE A 115 5.81 -12.59 10.27
N VAL A 116 5.03 -13.55 10.76
CA VAL A 116 5.53 -14.80 11.36
C VAL A 116 4.78 -15.99 10.73
N PRO A 117 5.46 -17.10 10.39
CA PRO A 117 4.79 -18.31 9.93
C PRO A 117 3.75 -18.85 10.94
N LEU A 118 2.67 -19.47 10.44
CA LEU A 118 1.54 -19.91 11.28
C LEU A 118 1.96 -20.79 12.47
N ASP A 119 2.88 -21.74 12.24
CA ASP A 119 3.29 -22.74 13.22
C ASP A 119 4.64 -22.42 13.90
N ALA A 120 5.15 -21.21 13.71
CA ALA A 120 6.45 -20.79 14.25
C ALA A 120 6.31 -19.98 15.55
N PRO A 121 7.28 -20.09 16.48
CA PRO A 121 7.32 -19.23 17.65
C PRO A 121 7.63 -17.78 17.26
N VAL A 122 7.04 -16.82 17.98
CA VAL A 122 7.30 -15.38 17.77
C VAL A 122 8.67 -15.02 18.33
N ASN A 123 9.65 -14.88 17.45
CA ASN A 123 11.01 -14.45 17.78
C ASN A 123 11.71 -13.88 16.54
N PRO A 124 12.87 -13.20 16.69
CA PRO A 124 13.57 -12.59 15.56
C PRO A 124 14.04 -13.55 14.46
N ALA A 125 14.19 -14.85 14.75
CA ALA A 125 14.62 -15.83 13.75
C ALA A 125 13.49 -16.17 12.75
N ASN A 126 12.24 -15.96 13.16
CA ASN A 126 11.04 -16.22 12.35
C ASN A 126 10.38 -14.95 11.83
N ASP A 127 11.05 -13.80 11.95
CA ASP A 127 10.59 -12.53 11.42
C ASP A 127 10.85 -12.45 9.91
N GLU A 128 9.76 -12.39 9.14
CA GLU A 128 9.78 -12.40 7.68
C GLU A 128 9.49 -11.03 7.06
N GLY A 129 9.41 -9.98 7.88
CA GLY A 129 9.12 -8.62 7.46
C GLY A 129 7.96 -8.03 8.26
N HIS A 130 7.32 -6.99 7.74
CA HIS A 130 6.34 -6.24 8.52
C HIS A 130 5.24 -5.60 7.68
N VAL A 131 4.09 -5.39 8.32
CA VAL A 131 2.98 -4.58 7.82
C VAL A 131 3.38 -3.11 7.88
N THR A 132 3.47 -2.46 6.73
CA THR A 132 3.90 -1.05 6.61
C THR A 132 2.72 -0.09 6.77
N SER A 133 1.57 -0.43 6.18
CA SER A 133 0.39 0.42 6.14
C SER A 133 -0.86 -0.39 6.41
N VAL A 134 -1.81 0.19 7.13
CA VAL A 134 -3.13 -0.42 7.40
C VAL A 134 -4.22 0.61 7.17
N ALA A 135 -5.35 0.14 6.64
CA ALA A 135 -6.59 0.89 6.60
C ALA A 135 -7.77 -0.06 6.82
N PHE A 136 -8.84 0.44 7.42
CA PHE A 136 -10.16 -0.19 7.24
C PHE A 136 -10.71 0.28 5.89
N SER A 137 -11.03 -0.64 4.99
CA SER A 137 -11.65 -0.33 3.70
C SER A 137 -13.17 -0.38 3.85
N PRO A 138 -13.89 0.76 3.72
CA PRO A 138 -15.34 0.75 3.67
C PRO A 138 -15.87 0.03 2.42
N SER A 139 -15.12 0.06 1.31
CA SER A 139 -15.48 -0.58 0.04
C SER A 139 -15.51 -2.11 0.14
N LEU A 140 -14.60 -2.68 0.92
CA LEU A 140 -14.45 -4.12 1.13
C LEU A 140 -15.02 -4.59 2.48
N ASN A 141 -15.38 -3.66 3.35
CA ASN A 141 -15.87 -3.88 4.72
C ASN A 141 -14.93 -4.76 5.58
N LEU A 142 -13.61 -4.55 5.46
CA LEU A 142 -12.59 -5.28 6.23
C LEU A 142 -11.29 -4.47 6.38
N SER A 143 -10.43 -4.88 7.31
CA SER A 143 -9.08 -4.31 7.47
C SER A 143 -8.17 -4.83 6.34
N ILE A 144 -7.51 -3.94 5.62
CA ILE A 144 -6.48 -4.27 4.63
C ILE A 144 -5.15 -3.66 5.02
N GLY A 145 -4.06 -4.24 4.53
CA GLY A 145 -2.73 -3.69 4.77
C GLY A 145 -1.77 -3.93 3.62
N LEU A 146 -0.76 -3.07 3.54
CA LEU A 146 0.43 -3.32 2.75
C LEU A 146 1.55 -3.75 3.69
N GLY A 147 2.49 -4.54 3.17
CA GLY A 147 3.65 -4.94 3.94
C GLY A 147 4.83 -5.30 3.05
N LEU A 148 6.01 -5.30 3.67
CA LEU A 148 7.26 -5.76 3.08
C LEU A 148 7.50 -7.17 3.60
N LEU A 149 7.47 -8.16 2.70
CA LEU A 149 7.52 -9.59 3.04
C LEU A 149 8.65 -10.27 2.26
N LYS A 150 9.52 -10.99 2.98
CA LYS A 150 10.57 -11.82 2.36
C LYS A 150 9.95 -12.81 1.38
N ARG A 151 10.48 -12.82 0.14
CA ARG A 151 9.99 -13.66 -0.97
C ARG A 151 8.50 -13.47 -1.29
N GLY A 152 7.90 -12.33 -0.93
CA GLY A 152 6.45 -12.13 -0.98
C GLY A 152 5.79 -12.36 -2.35
N ARG A 153 6.54 -12.22 -3.46
CA ARG A 153 6.04 -12.47 -4.83
C ARG A 153 5.60 -13.92 -5.06
N GLU A 154 6.23 -14.88 -4.38
CA GLU A 154 5.98 -16.33 -4.53
C GLU A 154 4.90 -16.84 -3.57
N ARG A 155 4.38 -15.98 -2.70
CA ARG A 155 3.64 -16.34 -1.49
C ARG A 155 2.16 -15.94 -1.55
N MET A 156 1.64 -15.65 -2.74
CA MET A 156 0.25 -15.24 -2.91
C MET A 156 -0.69 -16.36 -2.47
N GLY A 157 -1.66 -16.03 -1.61
CA GLY A 157 -2.58 -16.97 -0.98
C GLY A 157 -2.03 -17.66 0.28
N GLU A 158 -0.77 -17.43 0.64
CA GLU A 158 -0.18 -18.04 1.84
C GLU A 158 -0.78 -17.43 3.12
N GLY A 159 -1.03 -18.28 4.11
CA GLY A 159 -1.46 -17.87 5.44
C GLY A 159 -0.27 -17.57 6.36
N LEU A 160 -0.29 -16.42 7.04
CA LEU A 160 0.72 -16.01 8.03
C LEU A 160 0.07 -15.43 9.28
N ARG A 161 0.88 -15.07 10.26
CA ARG A 161 0.50 -14.27 11.42
C ARG A 161 1.08 -12.88 11.28
N ALA A 162 0.26 -11.85 11.50
CA ALA A 162 0.68 -10.49 11.74
C ALA A 162 0.69 -10.24 13.25
N VAL A 163 1.88 -10.16 13.83
CA VAL A 163 2.08 -10.10 15.28
C VAL A 163 2.63 -8.74 15.69
N ASP A 164 1.91 -8.06 16.58
CA ASP A 164 2.35 -6.82 17.21
C ASP A 164 2.52 -7.07 18.71
N ALA A 165 3.75 -7.41 19.10
CA ALA A 165 4.06 -7.74 20.49
C ALA A 165 3.88 -6.54 21.44
N LEU A 166 3.99 -5.30 20.93
CA LEU A 166 3.82 -4.09 21.74
C LEU A 166 2.34 -3.85 22.07
N ARG A 167 1.44 -4.16 21.14
CA ARG A 167 -0.02 -4.06 21.33
C ARG A 167 -0.67 -5.37 21.77
N GLY A 168 0.08 -6.46 21.81
CA GLY A 168 -0.41 -7.78 22.20
C GLY A 168 -1.36 -8.42 21.18
N THR A 169 -1.24 -8.10 19.89
CA THR A 169 -2.09 -8.67 18.84
C THR A 169 -1.35 -9.75 18.05
N ASP A 170 -2.11 -10.76 17.61
CA ASP A 170 -1.63 -11.90 16.83
C ASP A 170 -2.74 -12.35 15.89
N ILE A 171 -2.71 -11.84 14.67
CA ILE A 171 -3.81 -11.97 13.71
C ILE A 171 -3.39 -12.88 12.57
N ARG A 172 -4.21 -13.89 12.26
CA ARG A 172 -4.01 -14.69 11.05
C ARG A 172 -4.41 -13.89 9.82
N ILE A 173 -3.53 -13.87 8.84
CA ILE A 173 -3.66 -13.13 7.59
C ILE A 173 -3.44 -14.02 6.38
N GLU A 174 -3.90 -13.57 5.22
CA GLU A 174 -3.58 -14.10 3.90
C GLU A 174 -2.77 -13.05 3.14
N VAL A 175 -1.68 -13.49 2.50
CA VAL A 175 -0.90 -12.68 1.56
C VAL A 175 -1.64 -12.61 0.22
N CYS A 176 -1.81 -11.41 -0.34
CA CYS A 176 -2.53 -11.20 -1.59
C CYS A 176 -1.85 -10.13 -2.47
N PRO A 177 -2.31 -9.93 -3.72
CA PRO A 177 -1.87 -8.80 -4.52
C PRO A 177 -2.05 -7.47 -3.80
N THR A 178 -1.19 -6.48 -4.10
CA THR A 178 -1.22 -5.16 -3.45
C THR A 178 -2.47 -4.35 -3.80
N CYS A 179 -3.07 -4.56 -4.97
CA CYS A 179 -4.29 -3.89 -5.41
C CYS A 179 -5.52 -4.70 -4.97
N PHE A 180 -6.25 -4.18 -3.98
CA PHE A 180 -7.43 -4.82 -3.41
C PHE A 180 -8.72 -4.47 -4.17
N LEU A 181 -8.75 -3.30 -4.80
CA LEU A 181 -9.93 -2.76 -5.45
C LEU A 181 -9.62 -2.39 -6.90
N ASP A 182 -10.46 -2.87 -7.83
CA ASP A 182 -10.38 -2.55 -9.26
C ASP A 182 -8.96 -2.75 -9.87
N PRO A 183 -8.41 -3.97 -9.85
CA PRO A 183 -7.07 -4.23 -10.38
C PRO A 183 -6.92 -3.90 -11.88
N GLU A 184 -8.01 -3.97 -12.64
CA GLU A 184 -8.04 -3.61 -14.06
C GLU A 184 -8.12 -2.09 -14.31
N GLY A 185 -8.36 -1.29 -13.27
CA GLY A 185 -8.39 0.17 -13.35
C GLY A 185 -9.55 0.74 -14.17
N ALA A 186 -10.69 0.05 -14.19
CA ALA A 186 -11.87 0.48 -14.93
C ALA A 186 -12.43 1.81 -14.39
N ARG A 187 -12.40 2.01 -13.06
CA ARG A 187 -12.98 3.20 -12.39
C ARG A 187 -12.21 4.49 -12.66
N LEU A 188 -10.96 4.39 -13.10
CA LEU A 188 -10.12 5.54 -13.45
C LEU A 188 -10.66 6.32 -14.66
N ARG A 189 -11.50 5.68 -15.50
CA ARG A 189 -11.96 6.22 -16.79
C ARG A 189 -13.37 6.78 -16.76
N GLY A 190 -14.09 6.68 -15.64
CA GLY A 190 -15.50 7.07 -15.51
C GLY A 190 -16.45 5.99 -15.98
#